data_AF-A0A8S3EXS4-F1
#
_entry.id   AF-A0A8S3EXS4-F1
#
_cell.length_a   1.000
_cell.length_b   1.000
_cell.length_c   1.000
_cell.angle_alpha   90.00
_cell.angle_beta   90.00
_cell.angle_gamma   90.00
#
_symmetry.space_group_name_H-M   'P 1'
#
loop_
_entity.id
_entity.type
_entity.pdbx_description
1 polymer ?
#
loop_
_entity_poly.entity_id
_entity_poly.type
_entity_poly.pdbx_seq_one_letter_code
_entity_poly.pdbx_strand_id
1 'polypeptide(L)'
;VTATGVVLDLDKSTKIVKKLKLIGTPFKIFKKTAFIKGMFNTSLEVAKFQGASIRTVSGIRGQIKKFVKEHPGGFRATFEDKILLSDIVFLRAWLPLQVPKFYTPVTNLLMSMEQKDQWQGLRYEFHFHTLIVITSGGIVIRELNIMF
;
A
#
# COMPACT_ATOMS: atom_id res chain seq x y z
N VAL A 1 -14.01 27.83 3.21
CA VAL A 1 -14.22 26.96 2.03
C VAL A 1 -12.89 26.30 1.70
N THR A 2 -12.83 24.97 1.55
CA THR A 2 -11.55 24.22 1.45
C THR A 2 -11.34 23.56 0.09
N ALA A 3 -12.41 23.24 -0.65
CA ALA A 3 -12.34 22.67 -1.99
C ALA A 3 -13.55 23.10 -2.83
N THR A 4 -13.37 23.15 -4.16
CA THR A 4 -14.41 23.44 -5.16
C THR A 4 -14.27 22.48 -6.33
N GLY A 5 -15.36 22.06 -6.97
CA GLY A 5 -15.31 21.13 -8.11
C GLY A 5 -16.68 20.91 -8.76
N VAL A 6 -16.70 20.12 -9.84
CA VAL A 6 -17.91 19.71 -10.57
C VAL A 6 -18.02 18.18 -10.58
N VAL A 7 -19.25 17.67 -10.65
CA VAL A 7 -19.51 16.23 -10.75
C VAL A 7 -19.32 15.79 -12.20
N LEU A 8 -18.44 14.82 -12.43
CA LEU A 8 -18.15 14.29 -13.77
C LEU A 8 -19.05 13.10 -14.14
N ASP A 9 -19.24 12.18 -13.20
CA ASP A 9 -19.97 10.93 -13.44
C ASP A 9 -20.53 10.35 -12.13
N LEU A 10 -21.58 9.53 -12.22
CA LEU A 10 -22.37 8.98 -11.11
C LEU A 10 -22.50 7.45 -11.21
N ASP A 11 -21.36 6.77 -11.19
CA ASP A 11 -21.31 5.31 -11.21
C ASP A 11 -21.30 4.68 -9.82
N LYS A 12 -22.00 3.55 -9.66
CA LYS A 12 -22.04 2.77 -8.40
C LYS A 12 -20.75 2.02 -8.11
N SER A 13 -19.90 1.77 -9.11
CA SER A 13 -18.68 0.98 -8.98
C SER A 13 -17.49 1.64 -9.70
N THR A 14 -16.63 2.32 -8.95
CA THR A 14 -15.41 2.92 -9.49
C THR A 14 -14.25 1.95 -9.37
N LYS A 15 -13.56 1.67 -10.49
CA LYS A 15 -12.33 0.87 -10.50
C LYS A 15 -11.14 1.73 -10.11
N ILE A 16 -10.91 1.89 -8.82
CA ILE A 16 -9.74 2.62 -8.29
C ILE A 16 -8.62 1.62 -8.03
N VAL A 17 -7.44 1.90 -8.55
CA VAL A 17 -6.24 1.09 -8.33
C VAL A 17 -5.15 1.92 -7.67
N LYS A 18 -4.45 1.32 -6.71
CA LYS A 18 -3.24 1.88 -6.12
C LYS A 18 -2.02 1.18 -6.67
N LYS A 19 -1.04 1.99 -7.08
CA LYS A 19 0.25 1.50 -7.53
C LYS A 19 1.06 1.00 -6.34
N LEU A 20 1.51 -0.25 -6.40
CA LEU A 20 2.40 -0.90 -5.44
C LEU A 20 3.73 -1.22 -6.13
N LYS A 21 4.84 -1.04 -5.41
CA LYS A 21 6.16 -1.51 -5.84
C LYS A 21 6.64 -2.55 -4.84
N LEU A 22 6.77 -3.79 -5.29
CA LEU A 22 7.47 -4.83 -4.53
C LEU A 22 8.95 -4.72 -4.85
N ILE A 23 9.81 -4.80 -3.84
CA ILE A 23 11.25 -4.56 -3.96
C ILE A 23 12.00 -5.80 -3.47
N GLY A 24 13.04 -6.21 -4.19
CA GLY A 24 13.94 -7.28 -3.78
C GLY A 24 15.38 -6.97 -4.16
N THR A 25 16.30 -7.74 -3.59
CA THR A 25 17.73 -7.60 -3.82
C THR A 25 18.33 -8.89 -4.36
N PRO A 26 19.28 -8.81 -5.31
CA PRO A 26 19.98 -9.98 -5.80
C PRO A 26 20.96 -10.49 -4.74
N PHE A 27 21.07 -11.81 -4.60
CA PHE A 27 22.06 -12.44 -3.70
C PHE A 27 23.06 -13.32 -4.45
N LYS A 28 22.70 -13.83 -5.63
CA LYS A 28 23.60 -14.64 -6.48
C LYS A 28 23.35 -14.31 -7.94
N ILE A 29 24.41 -13.94 -8.66
CA ILE A 29 24.33 -13.43 -10.04
C ILE A 29 25.14 -14.33 -10.98
N PHE A 30 24.57 -14.61 -12.14
CA PHE A 30 25.20 -15.28 -13.27
C PHE A 30 25.11 -14.35 -14.50
N LYS A 31 25.44 -14.83 -15.72
CA LYS A 31 25.44 -13.98 -16.93
C LYS A 31 24.10 -13.27 -17.18
N LYS A 32 23.03 -14.03 -17.41
CA LYS A 32 21.67 -13.51 -17.70
C LYS A 32 20.63 -13.97 -16.68
N THR A 33 21.06 -14.62 -15.61
CA THR A 33 20.17 -15.09 -14.55
C THR A 33 20.67 -14.59 -13.22
N ALA A 34 19.73 -14.23 -12.34
CA ALA A 34 20.05 -13.90 -10.96
C ALA A 34 19.00 -14.48 -10.03
N PHE A 35 19.43 -14.67 -8.79
CA PHE A 35 18.56 -15.09 -7.71
C PHE A 35 18.29 -13.89 -6.80
N ILE A 36 17.00 -13.65 -6.56
CA ILE A 36 16.47 -12.48 -5.84
C ILE A 36 15.90 -12.96 -4.50
N LYS A 37 16.12 -12.19 -3.45
CA LYS A 37 15.54 -12.39 -2.11
C LYS A 37 14.82 -11.13 -1.62
N GLY A 38 13.98 -11.28 -0.61
CA GLY A 38 13.33 -10.16 0.09
C GLY A 38 12.18 -9.48 -0.65
N MET A 39 11.79 -9.95 -1.84
CA MET A 39 10.61 -9.44 -2.57
C MET A 39 9.31 -10.12 -2.17
N PHE A 40 9.40 -11.39 -1.78
CA PHE A 40 8.30 -12.23 -1.34
C PHE A 40 8.72 -12.96 -0.07
N ASN A 41 7.74 -13.42 0.70
CA ASN A 41 7.99 -14.15 1.94
C ASN A 41 7.85 -15.67 1.72
N THR A 42 6.92 -16.08 0.85
CA THR A 42 6.57 -17.50 0.65
C THR A 42 6.78 -17.96 -0.79
N SER A 43 6.99 -19.26 -0.99
CA SER A 43 7.10 -19.86 -2.34
C SER A 43 5.78 -19.81 -3.11
N LEU A 44 4.64 -19.81 -2.40
CA LEU A 44 3.31 -19.69 -2.99
C LEU A 44 3.10 -18.29 -3.60
N GLU A 45 3.59 -17.23 -2.96
CA GLU A 45 3.59 -15.89 -3.54
C GLU A 45 4.41 -15.84 -4.82
N VAL A 46 5.63 -16.40 -4.81
CA VAL A 46 6.47 -16.48 -6.01
C VAL A 46 5.76 -17.22 -7.15
N ALA A 47 5.05 -18.31 -6.84
CA ALA A 47 4.29 -19.08 -7.83
C ALA A 47 3.17 -18.23 -8.47
N LYS A 48 2.46 -17.41 -7.67
CA LYS A 48 1.44 -16.48 -8.20
C LYS A 48 2.03 -15.45 -9.17
N PHE A 49 3.27 -15.01 -8.94
CA PHE A 49 3.98 -14.05 -9.78
C PHE A 49 4.97 -14.69 -10.77
N GLN A 50 4.85 -15.99 -11.02
CA GLN A 50 5.69 -16.67 -11.99
C GLN A 50 5.42 -16.11 -13.40
N GLY A 51 6.49 -15.83 -14.16
CA GLY A 51 6.38 -15.21 -15.48
C GLY A 51 6.15 -13.70 -15.48
N ALA A 52 5.98 -13.07 -14.30
CA ALA A 52 5.80 -11.63 -14.22
C ALA A 52 7.06 -10.87 -14.68
N SER A 53 6.83 -9.70 -15.29
CA SER A 53 7.90 -8.78 -15.70
C SER A 53 8.43 -7.98 -14.52
N ILE A 54 9.74 -7.96 -14.36
CA ILE A 54 10.44 -7.18 -13.34
C ILE A 54 11.45 -6.24 -13.99
N ARG A 55 11.85 -5.19 -13.28
CA ARG A 55 12.89 -4.26 -13.73
C ARG A 55 13.85 -3.93 -12.60
N THR A 56 15.09 -3.63 -12.94
CA THR A 56 16.05 -3.05 -12.00
C THR A 56 16.00 -1.53 -12.04
N VAL A 57 16.53 -0.88 -11.00
CA VAL A 57 16.71 0.59 -10.99
C VAL A 57 17.57 1.07 -12.16
N SER A 58 18.55 0.26 -12.55
CA SER A 58 19.41 0.47 -13.73
C SER A 58 18.69 0.27 -15.08
N GLY A 59 17.39 -0.04 -15.08
CA GLY A 59 16.57 -0.11 -16.30
C GLY A 59 16.55 -1.46 -17.01
N ILE A 60 17.30 -2.45 -16.51
CA ILE A 60 17.37 -3.80 -17.11
C ILE A 60 16.05 -4.52 -16.89
N ARG A 61 15.47 -5.06 -17.96
CA ARG A 61 14.22 -5.84 -17.91
C ARG A 61 14.52 -7.29 -17.55
N GLY A 62 13.61 -7.92 -16.82
CA GLY A 62 13.70 -9.32 -16.47
C GLY A 62 12.34 -9.99 -16.28
N GLN A 63 12.39 -11.29 -16.02
CA GLN A 63 11.21 -12.13 -15.82
C GLN A 63 11.43 -13.12 -14.68
N ILE A 64 10.43 -13.28 -13.82
CA ILE A 64 10.42 -14.29 -12.75
C ILE A 64 10.26 -15.68 -13.36
N LYS A 65 11.13 -16.64 -13.01
CA LYS A 65 11.11 -18.00 -13.56
C LYS A 65 10.61 -19.07 -12.59
N LYS A 66 11.29 -19.31 -11.47
CA LYS A 66 10.92 -20.38 -10.52
C LYS A 66 11.39 -20.03 -9.11
N PHE A 67 10.64 -20.45 -8.09
CA PHE A 67 11.05 -20.32 -6.70
C PHE A 67 12.29 -21.19 -6.40
N VAL A 68 13.01 -20.80 -5.34
CA VAL A 68 14.18 -21.51 -4.82
C VAL A 68 13.89 -21.93 -3.39
N LYS A 69 14.39 -23.11 -2.99
CA LYS A 69 14.18 -23.66 -1.65
C LYS A 69 15.17 -23.15 -0.61
N GLU A 70 16.34 -22.69 -1.04
CA GLU A 70 17.45 -22.21 -0.19
C GLU A 70 17.07 -20.97 0.64
N HIS A 71 16.20 -20.11 0.10
CA HIS A 71 15.70 -18.93 0.81
C HIS A 71 14.17 -18.87 0.74
N PRO A 72 13.48 -18.57 1.86
CA PRO A 72 12.03 -18.37 1.87
C PRO A 72 11.69 -17.17 0.99
N GLY A 73 10.76 -17.37 0.04
CA GLY A 73 10.36 -16.35 -0.94
C GLY A 73 11.43 -16.00 -1.98
N GLY A 74 12.57 -16.71 -1.97
CA GLY A 74 13.62 -16.55 -2.97
C GLY A 74 13.22 -17.12 -4.33
N PHE A 75 13.67 -16.48 -5.41
CA PHE A 75 13.35 -16.94 -6.77
C PHE A 75 14.46 -16.68 -7.76
N ARG A 76 14.47 -17.47 -8.84
CA ARG A 76 15.29 -17.26 -10.02
C ARG A 76 14.58 -16.34 -10.99
N ALA A 77 15.29 -15.33 -11.47
CA ALA A 77 14.87 -14.48 -12.57
C ALA A 77 15.90 -14.48 -13.71
N THR A 78 15.41 -14.25 -14.92
CA THR A 78 16.22 -14.00 -16.12
C THR A 78 16.18 -12.52 -16.44
N PHE A 79 17.31 -11.93 -16.84
CA PHE A 79 17.46 -10.53 -17.22
C PHE A 79 18.04 -10.43 -18.63
N GLU A 80 17.80 -9.29 -19.29
CA GLU A 80 18.36 -9.02 -20.63
C GLU A 80 19.89 -8.94 -20.60
N ASP A 81 20.43 -8.33 -19.54
CA ASP A 81 21.86 -8.15 -19.29
C ASP A 81 22.23 -8.52 -17.85
N LYS A 82 23.53 -8.58 -17.57
CA LYS A 82 24.09 -8.88 -16.25
C LYS A 82 23.81 -7.73 -15.29
N ILE A 83 23.09 -8.02 -14.21
CA ILE A 83 22.82 -7.07 -13.13
C ILE A 83 23.99 -7.02 -12.12
N LEU A 84 24.05 -5.98 -11.29
CA LEU A 84 25.01 -5.84 -10.20
C LEU A 84 24.43 -6.29 -8.86
N LEU A 85 25.29 -6.61 -7.89
CA LEU A 85 24.84 -7.02 -6.54
C LEU A 85 24.20 -5.85 -5.77
N SER A 86 24.59 -4.61 -6.11
CA SER A 86 24.05 -3.37 -5.55
C SER A 86 22.72 -2.94 -6.20
N ASP A 87 22.28 -3.61 -7.27
CA ASP A 87 21.03 -3.26 -7.93
C ASP A 87 19.82 -3.62 -7.06
N ILE A 88 18.80 -2.76 -7.12
CA ILE A 88 17.49 -3.03 -6.55
C ILE A 88 16.55 -3.46 -7.67
N VAL A 89 15.86 -4.58 -7.47
CA VAL A 89 14.90 -5.13 -8.43
C VAL A 89 13.49 -4.88 -7.92
N PHE A 90 12.60 -4.42 -8.78
CA PHE A 90 11.23 -4.15 -8.40
C PHE A 90 10.21 -4.73 -9.39
N LEU A 91 9.06 -5.11 -8.84
CA LEU A 91 7.85 -5.48 -9.56
C LEU A 91 6.81 -4.38 -9.37
N ARG A 92 6.22 -3.89 -10.47
CA ARG A 92 5.14 -2.91 -10.45
C ARG A 92 3.81 -3.65 -10.48
N ALA A 93 3.05 -3.54 -9.41
CA ALA A 93 1.71 -4.12 -9.29
C ALA A 93 0.66 -3.01 -9.11
N TRP A 94 -0.57 -3.33 -9.47
CA TRP A 94 -1.73 -2.47 -9.26
C TRP A 94 -2.73 -3.23 -8.41
N LEU A 95 -3.00 -2.72 -7.21
CA LEU A 95 -3.96 -3.31 -6.30
C LEU A 95 -5.28 -2.55 -6.39
N PRO A 96 -6.42 -3.22 -6.66
CA PRO A 96 -7.71 -2.57 -6.56
C PRO A 96 -7.99 -2.15 -5.11
N LEU A 97 -8.43 -0.90 -4.92
CA LEU A 97 -8.85 -0.39 -3.63
C LEU A 97 -10.36 -0.22 -3.60
N GLN A 98 -10.96 -0.56 -2.46
CA GLN A 98 -12.36 -0.29 -2.18
C GLN A 98 -12.46 1.05 -1.45
N VAL A 99 -13.36 1.91 -1.92
CA VAL A 99 -13.65 3.17 -1.24
C VAL A 99 -14.50 2.85 -0.01
N PRO A 100 -14.09 3.28 1.20
CA PRO A 100 -14.92 3.11 2.38
C PRO A 100 -16.21 3.90 2.18
N LYS A 101 -17.35 3.22 2.32
CA LYS A 101 -18.66 3.86 2.24
C LYS A 101 -18.93 4.52 3.57
N PHE A 102 -18.76 5.84 3.60
CA PHE A 102 -19.02 6.64 4.79
C PHE A 102 -19.88 7.84 4.40
N TYR A 103 -20.96 8.06 5.14
CA TYR A 103 -21.89 9.16 4.92
C TYR A 103 -22.40 9.65 6.27
N THR A 104 -22.17 10.92 6.57
CA THR A 104 -22.70 11.56 7.79
C THR A 104 -23.28 12.90 7.41
N PRO A 105 -24.62 13.04 7.43
CA PRO A 105 -25.25 14.31 7.18
C PRO A 105 -24.96 15.29 8.33
N VAL A 106 -24.87 16.58 8.00
CA VAL A 106 -24.75 17.65 8.99
C VAL A 106 -26.14 17.92 9.58
N THR A 107 -26.32 17.68 10.88
CA THR A 107 -27.63 17.69 11.56
C THR A 107 -27.84 18.88 12.48
N ASN A 108 -27.16 20.01 12.26
CA ASN A 108 -27.15 21.20 13.14
C ASN A 108 -28.55 21.70 13.54
N LEU A 109 -29.55 21.54 12.67
CA LEU A 109 -30.92 21.99 12.94
C LEU A 109 -31.72 21.06 13.85
N LEU A 110 -31.26 19.82 14.06
CA LEU A 110 -31.86 18.85 14.97
C LEU A 110 -31.29 18.96 16.40
N MET A 111 -30.23 19.75 16.59
CA MET A 111 -29.64 20.03 17.90
C MET A 111 -30.40 21.13 18.63
N SER A 112 -30.27 21.14 19.95
CA SER A 112 -30.83 22.18 20.82
C SER A 112 -30.29 23.56 20.42
N MET A 113 -31.06 24.62 20.68
CA MET A 113 -30.74 25.98 20.24
C MET A 113 -29.37 26.47 20.74
N GLU A 114 -28.94 25.97 21.90
CA GLU A 114 -27.65 26.29 22.54
C GLU A 114 -26.46 25.51 21.94
N GLN A 115 -26.71 24.39 21.26
CA GLN A 115 -25.68 23.47 20.74
C GLN A 115 -25.57 23.48 19.21
N LYS A 116 -26.31 24.35 18.52
CA LYS A 116 -26.35 24.41 17.05
C LYS A 116 -24.98 24.58 16.39
N ASP A 117 -24.09 25.33 17.05
CA ASP A 117 -22.75 25.64 16.56
C ASP A 117 -21.70 24.59 16.97
N GLN A 118 -22.08 23.60 17.78
CA GLN A 118 -21.17 22.60 18.35
C GLN A 118 -21.16 21.27 17.58
N TRP A 119 -21.67 21.23 16.35
CA TRP A 119 -21.65 19.99 15.57
C TRP A 119 -20.21 19.52 15.34
N GLN A 120 -19.93 18.29 15.80
CA GLN A 120 -18.63 17.66 15.61
C GLN A 120 -18.76 16.59 14.53
N GLY A 121 -18.05 16.80 13.42
CA GLY A 121 -17.85 15.77 12.39
C GLY A 121 -16.67 14.86 12.71
N LEU A 122 -16.29 14.05 11.73
CA LEU A 122 -15.02 13.31 11.76
C LEU A 122 -13.85 14.27 11.99
N ARG A 123 -12.98 13.90 12.93
CA ARG A 123 -11.73 14.62 13.17
C ARG A 123 -10.71 14.24 12.09
N TYR A 124 -9.86 15.18 11.70
CA TYR A 124 -8.79 14.90 10.76
C TYR A 124 -7.70 14.05 11.42
N GLU A 125 -6.99 13.25 10.63
CA GLU A 125 -5.97 12.31 11.09
C GLU A 125 -4.88 12.97 11.95
N PHE A 126 -4.48 14.21 11.63
CA PHE A 126 -3.51 14.99 12.40
C PHE A 126 -3.99 15.29 13.83
N HIS A 127 -5.29 15.53 14.00
CA HIS A 127 -5.88 15.78 15.30
C HIS A 127 -5.99 14.49 16.14
N PHE A 128 -6.16 13.34 15.50
CA PHE A 128 -6.10 12.03 16.18
C PHE A 128 -4.70 11.72 16.73
N HIS A 129 -3.63 12.00 15.98
CA HIS A 129 -2.25 11.79 16.45
C HIS A 129 -1.89 12.67 17.66
N THR A 130 -2.51 13.84 17.80
CA THR A 130 -2.27 14.73 18.95
C THR A 130 -3.00 14.23 20.21
N LEU A 131 -4.13 13.53 20.05
CA LEU A 131 -4.91 12.96 21.15
C LEU A 131 -4.38 11.58 21.59
N ILE A 132 -3.84 10.81 20.64
CA ILE A 132 -3.20 9.52 20.90
C ILE A 132 -1.72 9.78 21.19
N VAL A 133 -1.37 10.04 22.46
CA VAL A 133 0.04 10.04 22.88
C VAL A 133 0.54 8.60 22.84
N ILE A 134 1.21 8.22 21.75
CA ILE A 134 1.93 6.94 21.66
C ILE A 134 3.18 7.06 22.53
N THR A 135 3.08 6.66 23.80
CA THR A 135 4.27 6.48 24.65
C THR A 135 4.90 5.12 24.39
N SER A 136 6.22 5.02 24.54
CA SER A 136 7.05 3.85 24.23
C SER A 136 6.75 2.58 25.06
N GLY A 137 5.68 2.58 25.87
CA GLY A 137 5.30 1.48 26.76
C GLY A 137 3.87 0.95 26.57
N GLY A 138 3.11 1.42 25.58
CA GLY A 138 1.74 0.95 25.32
C GLY A 138 0.81 2.06 24.84
N ILE A 139 -0.28 1.66 24.17
CA ILE A 139 -1.32 2.57 23.68
C ILE A 139 -2.19 2.99 24.88
N VAL A 140 -1.95 4.19 25.43
CA VAL A 140 -2.87 4.79 26.40
C VAL A 140 -3.94 5.56 25.63
N ILE A 141 -5.08 4.91 25.39
CA ILE A 141 -6.29 5.60 24.93
C ILE A 141 -6.80 6.44 26.10
N ARG A 142 -6.49 7.74 26.13
CA ARG A 142 -7.23 8.67 27.01
C ARG A 142 -8.61 8.87 26.39
N GLU A 143 -9.62 8.28 27.04
CA GLU A 143 -11.06 8.39 26.79
C GLU A 143 -11.45 8.74 25.33
N LEU A 144 -11.33 7.75 24.45
CA LEU A 144 -12.12 7.76 23.22
C LEU A 144 -13.54 7.35 23.59
N ASN A 145 -14.36 8.33 23.96
CA ASN A 145 -15.81 8.21 23.88
C ASN A 145 -16.21 8.32 22.39
N ILE A 146 -15.76 7.34 21.59
CA ILE A 146 -16.21 7.16 20.21
C ILE A 146 -17.32 6.11 20.28
N MET A 147 -18.56 6.59 20.31
CA MET A 147 -19.69 5.77 19.87
C MET A 147 -19.48 5.48 18.37
N PHE A 148 -19.37 4.19 18.03
CA PHE A 148 -19.62 3.70 16.68
C PHE A 148 -21.11 3.76 16.36
#